data_AF-A0A7J4EB41-F1
#
_entry.id   AF-A0A7J4EB41-F1
#
_cell.length_a   1.000
_cell.length_b   1.000
_cell.length_c   1.000
_cell.angle_alpha   90.00
_cell.angle_beta   90.00
_cell.angle_gamma   90.00
#
_symmetry.space_group_name_H-M   'P 1'
#
loop_
_entity.id
_entity.type
_entity.pdbx_description
1 polymer ?
#
loop_
_entity_poly.entity_id
_entity_poly.type
_entity_poly.pdbx_seq_one_letter_code
_entity_poly.pdbx_strand_id
1 'polypeptide(L)' 'MSIAAEIRDMKQHLIDISEKIDELLYEREIVSIMKLAEKSLSEFFEDEPDIYRIEDLKVRYK' A
#
# COMPACT_ATOMS: atom_id res chain seq x y z
N MET A 1 35.60 24.66 8.17
CA MET A 1 34.41 23.94 8.66
C MET A 1 34.63 23.62 10.13
N SER A 2 33.60 23.78 10.95
CA SER A 2 33.67 23.48 12.39
C SER A 2 33.09 22.10 12.62
N ILE A 3 33.77 21.27 13.41
CA ILE A 3 33.30 19.94 13.82
C ILE A 3 31.87 20.02 14.42
N ALA A 4 31.56 21.11 15.14
CA ALA A 4 30.23 21.31 15.69
C ALA A 4 29.14 21.51 14.62
N ALA A 5 29.49 22.13 13.48
CA ALA A 5 28.57 22.28 12.36
C ALA A 5 28.31 20.92 11.69
N GLU A 6 29.36 20.13 11.47
CA GLU A 6 29.24 18.78 10.89
C GLU A 6 28.43 17.83 11.78
N ILE A 7 28.62 17.89 13.11
CA ILE A 7 27.81 17.10 14.06
C ILE A 7 26.33 17.51 14.00
N ARG A 8 26.03 18.80 13.88
CA ARG A 8 24.65 19.28 13.76
C ARG A 8 24.01 18.83 12.45
N ASP A 9 24.74 18.89 11.35
CA ASP A 9 24.25 18.45 10.05
C ASP A 9 24.02 16.94 10.02
N MET A 10 24.94 16.14 10.60
CA MET A 10 24.72 14.69 10.78
C MET A 10 23.48 14.40 11.62
N LYS A 11 23.24 15.16 12.70
CA LYS A 11 22.03 15.00 13.52
C LYS A 11 20.77 15.29 12.71
N GLN A 12 20.78 16.31 11.88
CA GLN A 12 19.63 16.63 11.02
C GLN A 12 19.35 15.49 10.03
N HIS A 13 20.40 14.99 9.35
CA HIS A 13 20.24 13.86 8.45
C HIS A 13 19.71 12.60 9.12
N LEU A 14 20.10 12.32 10.37
CA LEU A 14 19.55 11.20 11.13
C LEU A 14 18.06 11.37 11.43
N ILE A 15 17.60 12.59 11.73
CA ILE A 15 16.18 12.89 11.94
C ILE A 15 15.42 12.66 10.62
N ASP A 16 15.91 13.22 9.52
CA ASP A 16 15.26 13.09 8.21
C ASP A 16 15.18 11.61 7.76
N ILE A 17 16.23 10.81 8.05
CA ILE A 17 16.22 9.37 7.77
C ILE A 17 15.19 8.66 8.64
N SER A 18 15.09 9.01 9.93
CA SER A 18 14.11 8.41 10.83
C SER A 18 12.69 8.65 10.34
N GLU A 19 12.35 9.89 9.97
CA GLU A 19 11.02 10.24 9.45
C GLU A 19 10.68 9.46 8.18
N LYS A 20 11.64 9.32 7.26
CA LYS A 20 11.46 8.52 6.03
C LYS A 20 11.27 7.03 6.31
N ILE A 21 11.93 6.49 7.32
CA ILE A 21 11.72 5.09 7.72
C ILE A 21 10.30 4.90 8.25
N ASP A 22 9.80 5.83 9.06
CA ASP A 22 8.44 5.78 9.59
C ASP A 22 7.40 5.85 8.46
N GLU A 23 7.58 6.72 7.46
CA GLU A 23 6.74 6.79 6.26
C GLU A 23 6.71 5.46 5.50
N LEU A 24 7.89 4.87 5.23
CA LEU A 24 8.00 3.60 4.52
C LEU A 24 7.36 2.43 5.29
N LEU A 25 7.47 2.43 6.61
CA LEU A 25 6.81 1.42 7.45
C LEU A 25 5.30 1.54 7.36
N TYR A 26 4.77 2.77 7.44
CA TYR A 26 3.34 3.02 7.31
C TYR A 26 2.77 2.56 5.96
N GLU A 27 3.44 2.91 4.85
CA GLU A 27 3.03 2.46 3.51
C GLU A 27 3.05 0.92 3.40
N ARG A 28 4.08 0.27 3.96
CA ARG A 28 4.19 -1.18 3.95
C ARG A 28 3.05 -1.85 4.72
N GLU A 29 2.67 -1.30 5.87
CA GLU A 29 1.55 -1.81 6.66
C GLU A 29 0.24 -1.71 5.88
N ILE A 30 -0.03 -0.57 5.24
CA ILE A 30 -1.21 -0.38 4.37
C ILE A 30 -1.24 -1.45 3.27
N VAL A 31 -0.15 -1.60 2.52
CA VAL A 31 -0.09 -2.59 1.42
C VAL A 31 -0.30 -4.01 1.94
N SER A 32 0.22 -4.32 3.13
CA SER A 32 0.06 -5.63 3.75
C SER A 32 -1.41 -5.91 4.12
N ILE A 33 -2.10 -4.91 4.70
CA ILE A 33 -3.53 -5.00 5.01
C ILE A 33 -4.35 -5.14 3.73
N MET A 34 -4.04 -4.37 2.68
CA MET A 34 -4.73 -4.45 1.39
C MET A 34 -4.62 -5.84 0.77
N LYS A 35 -3.43 -6.44 0.76
CA LYS A 35 -3.22 -7.80 0.26
C LYS A 35 -3.96 -8.86 1.07
N LEU A 36 -4.00 -8.69 2.39
CA LEU A 36 -4.75 -9.60 3.26
C LEU A 36 -6.26 -9.52 2.96
N ALA A 37 -6.78 -8.31 2.82
CA ALA A 37 -8.19 -8.08 2.48
C ALA A 37 -8.54 -8.62 1.09
N GLU A 38 -7.69 -8.38 0.08
CA GLU A 38 -7.83 -8.94 -1.27
C GLU A 38 -7.92 -10.46 -1.23
N LYS A 39 -6.97 -11.12 -0.55
CA LYS A 39 -6.96 -12.57 -0.42
C LYS A 39 -8.21 -13.08 0.29
N SER A 40 -8.59 -12.46 1.41
CA SER A 40 -9.78 -12.86 2.17
C SER A 40 -11.07 -12.69 1.37
N LEU A 41 -11.19 -11.62 0.57
CA LEU A 41 -12.35 -11.41 -0.29
C LEU A 41 -12.36 -12.43 -1.44
N SER A 42 -11.21 -12.70 -2.04
CA SER A 42 -11.10 -13.71 -3.09
C SER A 42 -11.52 -15.10 -2.59
N GLU A 43 -11.07 -15.51 -1.40
CA GLU A 43 -11.46 -16.78 -0.78
C GLU A 43 -12.96 -16.79 -0.42
N PHE A 44 -13.52 -15.65 0.03
CA PHE A 44 -14.94 -15.55 0.35
C PHE A 44 -15.84 -15.74 -0.88
N PHE A 45 -15.44 -15.19 -2.04
CA PHE A 45 -16.21 -15.25 -3.28
C PHE A 45 -15.91 -16.50 -4.14
N GLU A 46 -14.96 -17.36 -3.76
CA GLU A 46 -14.54 -18.52 -4.56
C GLU A 46 -15.69 -19.52 -4.82
N ASP A 47 -16.60 -19.66 -3.84
CA ASP A 47 -17.76 -20.55 -3.91
C ASP A 47 -19.05 -19.84 -4.39
N GLU A 48 -18.99 -18.53 -4.67
CA GLU A 48 -20.18 -17.80 -5.14
C GLU A 48 -20.41 -18.02 -6.65
N PRO A 49 -21.64 -18.38 -7.06
CA PRO A 49 -21.95 -18.54 -8.47
C PRO A 49 -21.98 -17.19 -9.20
N ASP A 50 -21.52 -17.16 -10.44
CA ASP A 50 -21.67 -15.99 -11.32
C ASP A 50 -23.15 -15.62 -11.48
N ILE A 51 -23.54 -14.49 -10.90
CA ILE A 51 -24.92 -13.97 -10.93
C ILE A 51 -25.26 -13.16 -12.18
N TYR A 52 -24.27 -12.88 -13.05
CA TYR A 52 -24.46 -12.17 -14.31
C TYR A 52 -23.79 -12.91 -15.46
N ARG A 53 -24.53 -13.14 -16.53
CA ARG A 53 -24.04 -13.72 -17.78
C ARG A 53 -23.95 -12.67 -18.87
N ILE A 54 -23.16 -12.96 -19.89
CA ILE A 54 -23.08 -12.15 -21.12
C ILE A 54 -24.46 -12.05 -21.81
N GLU A 55 -25.34 -13.02 -21.56
CA GLU A 55 -26.73 -13.03 -21.99
C GLU A 55 -27.56 -11.90 -21.33
N ASP A 56 -27.23 -11.49 -20.10
CA ASP A 56 -27.96 -10.49 -19.32
C ASP A 56 -27.63 -9.04 -19.74
N LEU A 57 -26.60 -8.86 -20.57
CA LEU A 57 -26.18 -7.54 -21.06
C LEU A 57 -27.23 -6.96 -22.02
N LYS A 58 -27.98 -5.96 -21.55
CA LYS A 58 -28.99 -5.23 -22.35
C LYS A 58 -28.44 -4.49 -23.56
N VAL A 59 -27.16 -4.11 -23.55
CA VAL A 59 -26.52 -3.33 -24.62
C VAL A 59 -25.16 -3.93 -24.94
N ARG A 60 -24.96 -4.35 -26.19
CA ARG A 60 -23.65 -4.75 -26.71
C ARG A 60 -23.13 -3.63 -27.59
N TYR A 61 -22.08 -2.94 -27.16
CA TYR A 61 -21.34 -2.04 -28.05
C TYR A 61 -20.58 -2.90 -29.07
N LYS A 62 -20.78 -2.62 -30.36
CA LYS A 62 -20.09 -3.24 -31.49
C LYS A 62 -18.90 -2.40 -31.93
#